data_AF-A0A381PY34-F1
#
_entry.id   AF-A0A381PY34-F1
#
_cell.length_a   1.000
_cell.length_b   1.000
_cell.length_c   1.000
_cell.angle_alpha   90.00
_cell.angle_beta   90.00
_cell.angle_gamma   90.00
#
_symmetry.space_group_name_H-M   'P 1'
#
loop_
_entity.id
_entity.type
_entity.pdbx_description
1 polymer ?
#
loop_
_entity_poly.entity_id
_entity_poly.type
_entity_poly.pdbx_seq_one_letter_code
_entity_poly.pdbx_strand_id
1 'polypeptide(L)'
;MKTKHLLFAIIPLVMAGCGLFKSADDLYKEAETKRNGGEVQAALELLQRIVNQHTDHKKAPEAQYLIAEIYYRDMRDYSEAIKQYDKVKNNFPDSKQVPFSLFMQGFIFANMLADFKQAEIHYSKFIKKYPNHELYQSVEFELKYLGKEIKDIPVLKHITS
;
A
#
# COMPACT_ATOMS: atom_id res chain seq x y z
N MET A 1 58.68 10.97 -34.35
CA MET A 1 57.40 11.70 -34.53
C MET A 1 56.43 10.87 -35.37
N LYS A 2 55.43 10.26 -34.74
CA LYS A 2 54.17 9.83 -35.38
C LYS A 2 53.05 9.94 -34.33
N THR A 3 52.37 11.07 -34.34
CA THR A 3 51.18 11.34 -33.51
C THR A 3 50.04 10.48 -34.04
N LYS A 4 49.62 9.45 -33.29
CA LYS A 4 48.39 8.72 -33.58
C LYS A 4 47.24 9.52 -32.99
N HIS A 5 46.40 10.09 -33.85
CA HIS A 5 45.19 10.80 -33.44
C HIS A 5 44.22 9.81 -32.80
N LEU A 6 44.05 9.95 -31.49
CA LEU A 6 43.04 9.26 -30.70
C LEU A 6 41.70 9.95 -30.96
N LEU A 7 40.93 9.44 -31.92
CA LEU A 7 39.56 9.89 -32.17
C LEU A 7 38.67 9.36 -31.04
N PHE A 8 38.50 10.17 -29.98
CA PHE A 8 37.41 10.00 -29.03
C PHE A 8 36.11 10.37 -29.74
N ALA A 9 35.37 9.36 -30.20
CA ALA A 9 33.98 9.53 -30.57
C ALA A 9 33.19 9.86 -29.30
N ILE A 10 32.95 11.15 -29.07
CA ILE A 10 31.96 11.61 -28.10
C ILE A 10 30.60 11.21 -28.65
N ILE A 11 30.11 10.06 -28.21
CA ILE A 11 28.73 9.62 -28.45
C ILE A 11 27.84 10.69 -27.80
N PRO A 12 26.97 11.37 -28.56
CA PRO A 12 26.00 12.27 -27.96
C PRO A 12 25.05 11.41 -27.12
N LEU A 13 25.10 11.58 -25.80
CA LEU A 13 24.11 11.04 -24.88
C LEU A 13 22.78 11.71 -25.24
N VAL A 14 21.97 11.03 -26.05
CA VAL A 14 20.65 11.49 -26.47
C VAL A 14 19.76 11.57 -25.24
N MET A 15 19.67 12.75 -24.64
CA MET A 15 18.71 13.07 -23.58
C MET A 15 17.29 13.21 -24.17
N ALA A 16 16.76 12.13 -24.75
CA ALA A 16 15.34 12.01 -25.03
C ALA A 16 14.68 11.39 -23.79
N GLY A 17 14.58 12.17 -22.72
CA GLY A 17 14.17 11.68 -21.41
C GLY A 17 13.16 12.58 -20.73
N CYS A 18 12.05 12.94 -21.38
CA CYS A 18 10.93 13.60 -20.69
C CYS A 18 10.37 12.78 -19.52
N GLY A 19 10.77 11.51 -19.37
CA GLY A 19 10.40 10.63 -18.26
C GLY A 19 11.47 10.39 -17.18
N LEU A 20 12.69 10.95 -17.29
CA LEU A 20 13.80 10.57 -16.40
C LEU A 20 13.77 11.27 -15.02
N PHE A 21 13.05 12.39 -14.89
CA PHE A 21 13.02 13.19 -13.65
C PHE A 21 11.59 13.54 -13.21
N LYS A 22 10.67 12.56 -13.21
CA LYS A 22 9.37 12.77 -12.56
C LYS A 22 9.54 12.76 -11.05
N SER A 23 8.92 13.72 -10.37
CA SER A 23 8.91 13.74 -8.90
C SER A 23 8.10 12.56 -8.36
N ALA A 24 8.33 12.21 -7.09
CA ALA A 24 7.51 11.20 -6.42
C ALA A 24 6.02 11.57 -6.40
N ASP A 25 5.67 12.86 -6.32
CA ASP A 25 4.29 13.34 -6.42
C ASP A 25 3.71 13.16 -7.82
N ASP A 26 4.48 13.42 -8.87
CA ASP A 26 4.01 13.24 -10.26
C ASP A 26 3.82 11.76 -10.62
N LEU A 27 4.79 10.92 -10.21
CA LEU A 27 4.67 9.47 -10.35
C LEU A 27 3.42 8.94 -9.63
N TYR A 28 3.12 9.47 -8.44
CA TYR A 28 1.96 9.06 -7.66
C TYR A 28 0.66 9.44 -8.37
N LYS A 29 0.54 10.70 -8.82
CA LYS A 29 -0.65 11.18 -9.56
C LYS A 29 -0.87 10.41 -10.86
N GLU A 30 0.20 10.11 -11.58
CA GLU A 30 0.13 9.33 -12.80
C GLU A 30 -0.29 7.89 -12.52
N ALA A 31 0.23 7.28 -11.44
CA ALA A 31 -0.19 5.95 -11.02
C ALA A 31 -1.69 5.91 -10.69
N GLU A 32 -2.22 6.91 -9.98
CA GLU A 32 -3.66 7.01 -9.72
C GLU A 32 -4.47 7.16 -11.01
N THR A 33 -3.99 7.97 -11.95
CA THR A 33 -4.62 8.14 -13.27
C THR A 33 -4.66 6.82 -14.02
N LYS A 34 -3.53 6.08 -14.04
CA LYS A 34 -3.42 4.77 -14.69
C LYS A 34 -4.32 3.73 -14.02
N ARG A 35 -4.35 3.68 -12.69
CA ARG A 35 -5.23 2.80 -11.92
C ARG A 35 -6.69 3.06 -12.27
N ASN A 36 -7.11 4.33 -12.25
CA ASN A 36 -8.48 4.73 -12.58
C ASN A 36 -8.85 4.45 -14.04
N GLY A 37 -7.87 4.47 -14.95
CA GLY A 37 -8.03 4.08 -16.35
C GLY A 37 -8.05 2.56 -16.59
N GLY A 38 -7.93 1.74 -15.55
CA GLY A 38 -7.86 0.27 -15.66
C GLY A 38 -6.47 -0.28 -16.05
N GLU A 39 -5.47 0.59 -16.22
CA GLU A 39 -4.09 0.22 -16.52
C GLU A 39 -3.34 -0.16 -15.22
N VAL A 40 -3.84 -1.19 -14.52
CA VAL A 40 -3.40 -1.58 -13.17
C VAL A 40 -1.91 -1.89 -13.10
N GLN A 41 -1.38 -2.64 -14.07
CA GLN A 41 0.04 -3.00 -14.11
C GLN A 41 0.94 -1.76 -14.27
N ALA A 42 0.55 -0.81 -15.13
CA ALA A 42 1.30 0.44 -15.30
C ALA A 42 1.29 1.29 -14.02
N ALA A 43 0.16 1.31 -13.29
CA ALA A 43 0.09 1.97 -11.99
C ALA A 43 1.06 1.34 -10.99
N LEU A 44 1.11 0.00 -10.90
CA LEU A 44 2.03 -0.72 -10.02
C LEU A 44 3.49 -0.42 -10.34
N GLU A 45 3.87 -0.37 -11.62
CA GLU A 45 5.23 -0.03 -12.03
C GLU A 45 5.64 1.38 -11.56
N LEU A 46 4.75 2.36 -11.70
CA LEU A 46 5.00 3.74 -11.25
C LEU A 46 5.14 3.82 -9.72
N LEU A 47 4.25 3.14 -8.98
CA LEU A 47 4.31 3.11 -7.51
C LEU A 47 5.57 2.40 -7.02
N GLN A 48 5.98 1.32 -7.68
CA GLN A 48 7.20 0.59 -7.32
C GLN A 48 8.45 1.45 -7.55
N ARG A 49 8.46 2.33 -8.57
CA ARG A 49 9.54 3.32 -8.74
C ARG A 49 9.60 4.27 -7.55
N ILE A 50 8.47 4.76 -7.05
CA ILE A 50 8.44 5.64 -5.86
C ILE A 50 9.05 4.92 -4.65
N VAL A 51 8.60 3.68 -4.38
CA VAL A 51 9.07 2.90 -3.23
C VAL A 51 10.57 2.60 -3.33
N ASN A 52 11.11 2.41 -4.54
CA ASN A 52 12.52 2.05 -4.74
C ASN A 52 13.47 3.25 -4.83
N GLN A 53 13.02 4.38 -5.38
CA GLN A 53 13.88 5.51 -5.75
C GLN A 53 13.65 6.76 -4.90
N HIS A 54 12.55 6.83 -4.16
CA HIS A 54 12.15 7.99 -3.36
C HIS A 54 11.83 7.59 -1.91
N THR A 55 12.62 6.68 -1.32
CA THR A 55 12.36 6.07 0.00
C THR A 55 12.12 7.07 1.12
N ASP A 56 12.81 8.21 1.10
CA ASP A 56 12.73 9.23 2.16
C ASP A 56 11.60 10.25 1.89
N HIS A 57 10.92 10.14 0.74
CA HIS A 57 9.84 11.04 0.36
C HIS A 57 8.53 10.63 1.04
N LYS A 58 7.71 11.61 1.43
CA LYS A 58 6.37 11.38 2.04
C LYS A 58 5.44 10.49 1.20
N LYS A 59 5.69 10.40 -0.12
CA LYS A 59 4.93 9.56 -1.06
C LYS A 59 5.33 8.09 -1.05
N ALA A 60 6.50 7.72 -0.55
CA ALA A 60 6.92 6.32 -0.51
C ALA A 60 6.01 5.42 0.34
N PRO A 61 5.66 5.77 1.60
CA PRO A 61 4.69 4.97 2.35
C PRO A 61 3.28 5.03 1.75
N GLU A 62 2.86 6.17 1.19
CA GLU A 62 1.59 6.29 0.47
C GLU A 62 1.55 5.35 -0.74
N ALA A 63 2.64 5.26 -1.50
CA ALA A 63 2.75 4.40 -2.67
C ALA A 63 2.74 2.91 -2.29
N GLN A 64 3.49 2.52 -1.25
CA GLN A 64 3.50 1.14 -0.77
C GLN A 64 2.12 0.69 -0.25
N TYR A 65 1.40 1.59 0.42
CA TYR A 65 0.01 1.36 0.83
C TYR A 65 -0.92 1.23 -0.38
N LEU A 66 -0.79 2.12 -1.38
CA LEU A 66 -1.59 2.07 -2.60
C LEU A 66 -1.34 0.79 -3.42
N ILE A 67 -0.11 0.27 -3.44
CA ILE A 67 0.20 -1.05 -4.02
C ILE A 67 -0.64 -2.14 -3.32
N ALA A 68 -0.69 -2.13 -1.98
CA ALA A 68 -1.49 -3.10 -1.23
C ALA A 68 -2.99 -2.97 -1.54
N GLU A 69 -3.50 -1.75 -1.67
CA GLU A 69 -4.89 -1.48 -2.06
C GLU A 69 -5.23 -1.93 -3.48
N ILE A 70 -4.29 -1.86 -4.42
CA ILE A 70 -4.47 -2.40 -5.77
C ILE A 70 -4.60 -3.92 -5.72
N TYR A 71 -3.72 -4.60 -4.98
CA TYR A 71 -3.82 -6.05 -4.82
C TYR A 71 -5.12 -6.46 -4.12
N TYR A 72 -5.54 -5.72 -3.10
CA TYR A 72 -6.77 -6.00 -2.36
C TYR A 72 -8.03 -5.75 -3.19
N ARG A 73 -8.19 -4.54 -3.74
CA ARG A 73 -9.45 -4.08 -4.34
C ARG A 73 -9.58 -4.45 -5.81
N ASP A 74 -8.49 -4.28 -6.57
CA ASP A 74 -8.55 -4.34 -8.02
C ASP A 74 -8.25 -5.76 -8.52
N MET A 75 -7.25 -6.41 -7.91
CA MET A 75 -6.82 -7.75 -8.29
C MET A 75 -7.44 -8.86 -7.43
N ARG A 76 -7.97 -8.52 -6.25
CA ARG A 76 -8.49 -9.46 -5.25
C ARG A 76 -7.48 -10.54 -4.84
N ASP A 77 -6.19 -10.22 -4.95
CA ASP A 77 -5.09 -11.05 -4.45
C ASP A 77 -4.81 -10.66 -2.99
N TYR A 78 -5.57 -11.26 -2.09
CA TYR A 78 -5.50 -10.97 -0.67
C TYR A 78 -4.17 -11.38 -0.05
N SER A 79 -3.55 -12.46 -0.54
CA SER A 79 -2.24 -12.90 -0.06
C SER A 79 -1.19 -11.86 -0.36
N GLU A 80 -1.17 -11.35 -1.59
CA GLU A 80 -0.20 -10.32 -1.97
C GLU A 80 -0.52 -8.98 -1.30
N ALA A 81 -1.78 -8.60 -1.18
CA ALA A 81 -2.18 -7.40 -0.44
C ALA A 81 -1.63 -7.39 1.00
N ILE A 82 -1.77 -8.49 1.74
CA ILE A 82 -1.24 -8.63 3.10
C ILE A 82 0.28 -8.44 3.14
N LYS A 83 1.02 -9.02 2.19
CA LYS A 83 2.48 -8.85 2.09
C LYS A 83 2.88 -7.40 1.83
N GLN A 84 2.14 -6.70 0.97
CA GLN A 84 2.41 -5.31 0.63
C GLN A 84 2.06 -4.37 1.80
N TYR A 85 1.01 -4.68 2.56
CA TYR A 85 0.73 -4.01 3.83
C TYR A 85 1.84 -4.22 4.86
N ASP A 86 2.41 -5.42 4.94
CA ASP A 86 3.55 -5.69 5.82
C ASP A 86 4.78 -4.86 5.44
N LYS A 87 5.02 -4.67 4.14
CA LYS A 87 6.12 -3.82 3.64
C LYS A 87 5.97 -2.36 4.08
N VAL A 88 4.76 -1.83 4.26
CA VAL A 88 4.57 -0.47 4.80
C VAL A 88 5.25 -0.34 6.15
N LYS A 89 4.98 -1.27 7.08
CA LYS A 89 5.58 -1.30 8.42
C LYS A 89 7.10 -1.54 8.36
N ASN A 90 7.55 -2.43 7.50
CA ASN A 90 8.95 -2.84 7.46
C ASN A 90 9.85 -1.76 6.84
N ASN A 91 9.36 -1.05 5.82
CA ASN A 91 10.13 -0.04 5.10
C ASN A 91 9.90 1.37 5.64
N PHE A 92 8.72 1.64 6.22
CA PHE A 92 8.30 2.96 6.67
C PHE A 92 7.64 2.92 8.06
N PRO A 93 8.37 2.48 9.11
CA PRO A 93 7.81 2.13 10.42
C PRO A 93 7.11 3.29 11.15
N ASP A 94 7.48 4.54 10.84
CA ASP A 94 6.95 5.75 11.47
C ASP A 94 5.88 6.46 10.62
N SER A 95 5.52 5.87 9.47
CA SER A 95 4.53 6.47 8.58
C SER A 95 3.11 6.38 9.11
N LYS A 96 2.27 7.37 8.78
CA LYS A 96 0.84 7.36 9.11
C LYS A 96 0.11 6.16 8.52
N GLN A 97 0.65 5.51 7.49
CA GLN A 97 0.07 4.33 6.82
C GLN A 97 0.18 3.04 7.63
N VAL A 98 1.08 2.96 8.62
CA VAL A 98 1.26 1.73 9.42
C VAL A 98 -0.01 1.31 10.17
N PRO A 99 -0.69 2.18 10.96
CA PRO A 99 -1.94 1.80 11.61
C PRO A 99 -3.02 1.38 10.60
N PHE A 100 -3.19 2.10 9.49
CA PHE A 100 -4.14 1.69 8.44
C PHE A 100 -3.81 0.31 7.85
N SER A 101 -2.54 0.03 7.58
CA SER A 101 -2.10 -1.26 7.05
C SER A 101 -2.43 -2.40 8.00
N LEU A 102 -2.24 -2.18 9.31
CA LEU A 102 -2.52 -3.17 10.33
C LEU A 102 -4.02 -3.45 10.47
N PHE A 103 -4.84 -2.41 10.40
CA PHE A 103 -6.30 -2.55 10.32
C PHE A 103 -6.70 -3.35 9.08
N MET A 104 -6.19 -2.98 7.90
CA MET A 104 -6.54 -3.65 6.64
C MET A 104 -6.11 -5.12 6.61
N GLN A 105 -4.96 -5.48 7.18
CA GLN A 105 -4.56 -6.88 7.32
C GLN A 105 -5.58 -7.65 8.17
N GLY A 106 -5.97 -7.11 9.34
CA GLY A 106 -6.99 -7.71 10.18
C GLY A 106 -8.33 -7.86 9.46
N PHE A 107 -8.74 -6.83 8.72
CA PHE A 107 -9.95 -6.82 7.92
C PHE A 107 -9.94 -7.89 6.83
N ILE A 108 -8.83 -8.01 6.09
CA ILE A 108 -8.69 -9.01 5.02
C ILE A 108 -8.74 -10.42 5.61
N PHE A 109 -8.02 -10.68 6.71
CA PHE A 109 -8.06 -11.98 7.37
C PHE A 109 -9.47 -12.34 7.84
N ALA A 110 -10.19 -11.40 8.47
CA ALA A 110 -11.54 -11.63 8.97
C ALA A 110 -12.55 -11.86 7.84
N ASN A 111 -12.57 -10.97 6.85
CA ASN A 111 -13.68 -10.86 5.91
C ASN A 111 -13.44 -11.56 4.57
N MET A 112 -12.18 -11.68 4.15
CA MET A 112 -11.84 -12.27 2.85
C MET A 112 -11.33 -13.70 2.97
N LEU A 113 -10.64 -14.01 4.08
CA LEU A 113 -10.00 -15.31 4.30
C LEU A 113 -10.66 -16.15 5.40
N ALA A 114 -11.56 -15.57 6.19
CA ALA A 114 -12.15 -16.18 7.39
C ALA A 114 -11.10 -16.74 8.38
N ASP A 115 -9.89 -16.20 8.39
CA ASP A 115 -8.84 -16.53 9.36
C ASP A 115 -8.95 -15.59 10.56
N PHE A 116 -9.90 -15.90 11.43
CA PHE A 116 -10.17 -15.08 12.61
C PHE A 116 -8.98 -15.04 13.58
N LYS A 117 -8.13 -16.07 13.61
CA LYS A 117 -6.93 -16.07 14.45
C LYS A 117 -5.95 -15.00 13.98
N GLN A 118 -5.69 -14.92 12.68
CA GLN A 118 -4.82 -13.86 12.14
C GLN A 118 -5.46 -12.49 12.27
N ALA A 119 -6.78 -12.37 12.08
CA ALA A 119 -7.49 -11.12 12.28
C ALA A 119 -7.32 -10.59 13.71
N GLU A 120 -7.56 -11.44 14.72
CA GLU A 120 -7.37 -11.11 16.13
C GLU A 120 -5.94 -10.65 16.43
N ILE A 121 -4.92 -11.30 15.87
CA ILE A 121 -3.51 -10.92 16.05
C ILE A 121 -3.26 -9.48 15.55
N HIS A 122 -3.76 -9.14 14.36
CA HIS A 122 -3.52 -7.84 13.75
C HIS A 122 -4.31 -6.73 14.46
N TYR A 123 -5.59 -6.97 14.76
CA TYR A 123 -6.42 -6.02 15.52
C TYR A 123 -5.91 -5.81 16.95
N SER A 124 -5.53 -6.87 17.67
CA SER A 124 -4.96 -6.74 19.02
C SER A 124 -3.66 -5.92 19.01
N LYS A 125 -2.82 -6.11 17.99
CA LYS A 125 -1.61 -5.31 17.81
C LYS A 125 -1.93 -3.85 17.54
N PHE A 126 -3.00 -3.57 16.79
CA PHE A 126 -3.46 -2.20 16.53
C PHE A 126 -3.86 -1.53 17.84
N ILE A 127 -4.77 -2.15 18.60
CA ILE A 127 -5.28 -1.62 19.88
C ILE A 127 -4.13 -1.32 20.84
N LYS A 128 -3.16 -2.25 20.95
CA LYS A 128 -2.00 -2.08 21.82
C LYS A 128 -1.07 -0.93 21.40
N LYS A 129 -0.82 -0.76 20.09
CA LYS A 129 0.17 0.20 19.59
C LYS A 129 -0.41 1.59 19.31
N TYR A 130 -1.71 1.67 19.02
CA TYR A 130 -2.37 2.88 18.53
C TYR A 130 -3.65 3.22 19.32
N PRO A 131 -3.57 3.37 20.66
CA PRO A 131 -4.75 3.56 21.51
C PRO A 131 -5.54 4.86 21.25
N ASN A 132 -4.91 5.86 20.63
CA ASN A 132 -5.51 7.17 20.33
C ASN A 132 -5.79 7.38 18.84
N HIS A 133 -5.67 6.35 18.01
CA HIS A 133 -5.91 6.47 16.57
C HIS A 133 -7.40 6.52 16.26
N GLU A 134 -7.80 7.25 15.21
CA GLU A 134 -9.21 7.44 14.84
C GLU A 134 -9.97 6.11 14.60
N LEU A 135 -9.28 5.10 14.05
CA LEU A 135 -9.81 3.75 13.84
C LEU A 135 -9.87 2.87 15.09
N TYR A 136 -9.40 3.32 16.26
CA TYR A 136 -9.34 2.48 17.45
C TYR A 136 -10.71 1.88 17.82
N GLN A 137 -11.76 2.71 17.85
CA GLN A 137 -13.12 2.25 18.15
C GLN A 137 -13.66 1.28 17.09
N SER A 138 -13.32 1.50 15.82
CA SER A 138 -13.66 0.56 14.74
C SER A 138 -12.96 -0.79 14.93
N VAL A 139 -11.68 -0.79 15.30
CA VAL A 139 -10.92 -2.02 15.55
C VAL A 139 -11.44 -2.77 16.78
N GLU A 140 -11.80 -2.07 17.86
CA GLU A 140 -12.43 -2.70 19.02
C GLU A 140 -13.76 -3.35 18.65
N PHE A 141 -14.55 -2.70 17.81
CA PHE A 141 -15.80 -3.25 17.31
C PHE A 141 -15.58 -4.52 16.49
N GLU A 142 -14.67 -4.47 15.51
CA GLU A 142 -14.31 -5.62 14.67
C GLU A 142 -13.82 -6.80 15.51
N LEU A 143 -12.98 -6.54 16.53
CA LEU A 143 -12.48 -7.58 17.42
C LEU A 143 -13.58 -8.18 18.30
N LYS A 144 -14.47 -7.35 18.85
CA LYS A 144 -15.57 -7.79 19.72
C LYS A 144 -16.57 -8.68 18.99
N TYR A 145 -16.81 -8.43 17.71
CA TYR A 145 -17.79 -9.14 16.90
C TYR A 145 -17.15 -10.03 15.83
N LEU A 146 -15.89 -10.37 15.99
CA LEU A 146 -15.14 -11.17 15.04
C LEU A 146 -15.83 -12.51 14.77
N GLY A 147 -16.07 -12.79 13.48
CA GLY A 147 -16.74 -14.01 13.02
C GLY A 147 -18.24 -14.08 13.34
N LYS A 148 -18.85 -12.99 13.84
CA LYS A 148 -20.31 -12.92 14.05
C LYS A 148 -21.01 -12.46 12.78
N GLU A 149 -22.19 -13.03 12.52
CA GLU A 149 -23.08 -12.49 11.49
C GLU A 149 -23.74 -11.19 11.97
N ILE A 150 -24.10 -10.30 11.04
CA ILE A 150 -24.68 -8.99 11.36
C ILE A 150 -25.93 -9.12 12.26
N LYS A 151 -26.78 -10.13 11.99
CA LYS A 151 -28.00 -10.42 12.76
C LYS A 151 -27.72 -10.76 14.24
N ASP A 152 -26.51 -11.23 14.54
CA ASP A 152 -26.09 -11.61 15.89
C ASP A 152 -25.46 -10.46 16.66
N ILE A 153 -25.19 -9.33 16.00
CA ILE A 153 -24.58 -8.14 16.61
C ILE A 153 -25.69 -7.27 17.21
N PRO A 154 -25.84 -7.18 18.55
CA PRO A 154 -27.00 -6.55 19.19
C PRO A 154 -27.23 -5.10 18.77
N VAL A 155 -26.14 -4.36 18.55
CA VAL A 155 -26.21 -2.94 18.16
C VAL A 155 -26.58 -2.74 16.69
N LEU A 156 -26.51 -3.78 15.84
CA LEU A 156 -26.82 -3.69 14.40
C LEU A 156 -28.12 -4.40 14.01
N LYS A 157 -28.81 -5.07 14.93
CA LYS A 157 -30.05 -5.81 14.65
C LYS A 157 -31.13 -4.99 13.94
N HIS A 158 -31.16 -3.68 14.18
CA HIS A 158 -32.12 -2.75 13.60
C HIS A 158 -31.91 -2.50 12.08
N ILE A 159 -30.75 -2.89 11.53
CA ILE A 159 -30.39 -2.66 10.13
C ILE A 159 -30.76 -3.87 9.26
N THR A 160 -30.91 -5.05 9.86
CA THR A 160 -31.17 -6.32 9.17
C THR A 160 -32.62 -6.80 9.34
N SER A 161 -33.52 -5.93 9.79
CA SER A 161 -34.95 -6.21 9.99
C SER A 161 -35.77 -5.90 8.75
#